data_AF-R5L0J7-F1
#
_entry.id   AF-R5L0J7-F1
#
_cell.length_a   1.000
_cell.length_b   1.000
_cell.length_c   1.000
_cell.angle_alpha   90.00
_cell.angle_beta   90.00
_cell.angle_gamma   90.00
#
_symmetry.space_group_name_H-M   'P 1'
#
loop_
_entity.id
_entity.type
_entity.pdbx_description
1 polymer ?
#
loop_
_entity_poly.entity_id
_entity_poly.type
_entity_poly.pdbx_seq_one_letter_code
_entity_poly.pdbx_strand_id
1 'polypeptide(L)'
;MKRKTIYNLQLFADEPQTEPANDPTEPKAKSKSDGTQESNKDKAGEAQKKLYTDEDVDKLINRKFAEWQAKKDQEINEAQKLAEMNEQQKSDYKLQKLQKELDEYKNRETLSEMAKTARAILSEQNINIPDELVSVLVTTDADTTSANVKAFAKAFQSAVSQAVDSKISHREPRTGGSKTVTKNDIMAIKDTATRQKAIAENIELFGGK
;
A
#
# COMPACT_ATOMS: atom_id res chain seq x y z
N MET A 1 -29.72 42.36 25.85
CA MET A 1 -28.37 41.94 26.26
C MET A 1 -27.79 41.03 25.18
N LYS A 2 -26.86 41.51 24.36
CA LYS A 2 -26.18 40.72 23.32
C LYS A 2 -24.68 40.77 23.62
N ARG A 3 -24.09 39.68 24.09
CA ARG A 3 -22.64 39.58 24.32
C ARG A 3 -21.99 39.07 23.03
N LYS A 4 -21.14 39.89 22.43
CA LYS A 4 -20.32 39.54 21.26
C LYS A 4 -19.02 38.93 21.80
N THR A 5 -18.82 37.62 21.59
CA THR A 5 -17.57 36.95 21.92
C THR A 5 -16.53 37.34 20.87
N ILE A 6 -15.59 38.19 21.25
CA ILE A 6 -14.39 38.48 20.47
C ILE A 6 -13.43 37.31 20.72
N TYR A 7 -13.18 36.50 19.69
CA TYR A 7 -12.16 35.45 19.75
C TYR A 7 -10.78 36.13 19.80
N ASN A 8 -10.12 36.03 20.96
CA ASN A 8 -8.72 36.41 21.12
C ASN A 8 -7.85 35.42 20.32
N LEU A 9 -7.42 35.81 19.11
CA LEU A 9 -6.28 35.20 18.44
C LEU A 9 -5.01 35.62 19.19
N GLN A 10 -4.67 34.86 20.23
CA GLN A 10 -3.31 34.83 20.77
C GLN A 10 -2.42 34.09 19.77
N LEU A 11 -1.94 34.86 18.80
CA LEU A 11 -0.76 34.54 18.01
C LEU A 11 0.44 34.80 18.93
N PHE A 12 1.25 33.78 19.21
CA PHE A 12 2.48 33.87 19.98
C PHE A 12 3.49 34.81 19.30
N ALA A 13 3.34 36.12 19.55
CA ALA A 13 4.38 37.12 19.42
C ALA A 13 4.87 37.44 20.84
N ASP A 14 6.01 36.86 21.20
CA ASP A 14 6.70 37.10 22.47
C ASP A 14 7.79 38.15 22.22
N GLU A 15 7.52 39.40 22.61
CA GLU A 15 8.46 40.53 22.74
C GLU A 15 7.81 41.59 23.67
N PRO A 16 8.53 42.56 24.30
CA PRO A 16 9.95 42.68 24.65
C PRO A 16 10.21 43.30 26.07
N GLN A 17 11.49 43.60 26.35
CA GLN A 17 12.06 44.70 27.19
C GLN A 17 12.64 44.40 28.59
N THR A 18 13.97 44.48 28.69
CA THR A 18 14.65 45.47 29.57
C THR A 18 15.97 45.92 28.94
N GLU A 19 16.00 47.18 28.51
CA GLU A 19 17.16 48.05 28.19
C GLU A 19 17.61 48.78 29.50
N PRO A 20 18.82 49.38 29.62
CA PRO A 20 19.24 50.41 28.66
C PRO A 20 20.73 50.58 28.29
N ALA A 21 20.87 51.23 27.13
CA ALA A 21 21.85 52.28 26.79
C ALA A 21 23.26 51.87 26.32
N ASN A 22 23.45 51.89 24.99
CA ASN A 22 24.18 52.99 24.32
C ASN A 22 24.21 52.75 22.80
N ASP A 23 23.74 53.75 22.05
CA ASP A 23 23.76 53.87 20.59
C ASP A 23 24.20 55.33 20.27
N PRO A 24 24.45 55.72 19.01
CA PRO A 24 25.16 55.10 17.89
C PRO A 24 26.39 55.96 17.49
N THR A 25 27.29 55.46 16.66
CA THR A 25 27.84 56.31 15.58
C THR A 25 28.43 55.52 14.41
N GLU A 26 27.78 55.63 13.24
CA GLU A 26 28.45 55.58 11.93
C GLU A 26 29.62 56.58 11.87
N PRO A 27 30.52 56.42 10.90
CA PRO A 27 30.65 57.57 9.99
C PRO A 27 30.74 57.17 8.52
N LYS A 28 29.81 57.73 7.74
CA LYS A 28 30.14 58.27 6.41
C LYS A 28 30.90 59.59 6.59
N ALA A 29 32.05 59.73 5.95
CA ALA A 29 32.54 61.05 5.55
C ALA A 29 33.42 60.97 4.30
N LYS A 30 32.88 61.45 3.18
CA LYS A 30 33.68 62.06 2.10
C LYS A 30 34.23 63.40 2.63
N SER A 31 35.49 63.72 2.34
CA SER A 31 35.88 65.08 1.94
C SER A 31 37.31 65.13 1.39
N LYS A 32 37.43 65.89 0.30
CA LYS A 32 38.64 66.30 -0.42
C LYS A 32 39.32 67.49 0.28
N SER A 33 40.64 67.62 0.11
CA SER A 33 41.47 68.84 -0.11
C SER A 33 42.82 68.65 0.60
N ASP A 34 43.94 68.45 -0.11
CA ASP A 34 44.78 69.43 -0.84
C ASP A 34 45.82 70.15 0.05
N GLY A 35 47.06 70.23 -0.44
CA GLY A 35 48.25 70.86 0.14
C GLY A 35 49.02 69.99 1.16
N THR A 36 50.30 69.67 1.02
CA THR A 36 51.41 70.43 0.43
C THR A 36 52.58 69.51 0.07
N GLN A 37 53.23 69.82 -1.05
CA GLN A 37 54.47 69.26 -1.58
C GLN A 37 55.60 69.22 -0.54
N GLU A 38 56.49 68.23 -0.61
CA GLU A 38 57.85 68.52 -1.10
C GLU A 38 58.69 67.27 -1.38
N SER A 39 59.33 67.34 -2.54
CA SER A 39 60.60 66.71 -2.94
C SER A 39 60.87 65.25 -2.57
N ASN A 40 60.87 64.40 -3.60
CA ASN A 40 62.18 64.03 -4.13
C ASN A 40 62.11 63.75 -5.63
N LYS A 41 62.72 64.65 -6.39
CA LYS A 41 63.09 64.43 -7.78
C LYS A 41 64.31 63.51 -7.76
N ASP A 42 64.35 62.62 -8.74
CA ASP A 42 65.53 61.93 -9.29
C ASP A 42 65.55 60.43 -9.05
N LYS A 43 64.91 59.72 -9.98
CA LYS A 43 65.58 58.70 -10.79
C LYS A 43 64.80 58.46 -12.07
N ALA A 44 65.31 59.05 -13.15
CA ALA A 44 65.00 58.62 -14.50
C ALA A 44 65.42 57.16 -14.66
N GLY A 45 64.49 56.33 -15.09
CA GLY A 45 64.73 54.92 -15.39
C GLY A 45 63.40 54.18 -15.47
N GLU A 46 63.11 53.65 -16.65
CA GLU A 46 62.01 52.74 -16.96
C GLU A 46 60.65 53.40 -17.19
N ALA A 47 60.40 53.67 -18.48
CA ALA A 47 59.07 53.59 -19.04
C ALA A 47 58.45 52.23 -18.66
N GLN A 48 57.70 52.19 -17.55
CA GLN A 48 56.70 51.17 -17.32
C GLN A 48 55.64 51.35 -18.41
N LYS A 49 55.89 50.71 -19.54
CA LYS A 49 54.95 50.53 -20.64
C LYS A 49 53.65 50.05 -20.00
N LYS A 50 52.62 50.91 -19.93
CA LYS A 50 51.29 50.52 -19.43
C LYS A 50 50.92 49.24 -20.17
N LEU A 51 50.90 48.13 -19.45
CA LEU A 51 50.77 46.80 -20.05
C LEU A 51 49.37 46.60 -20.68
N TYR A 52 48.42 47.47 -20.32
CA TYR A 52 47.06 47.54 -20.83
C TYR A 52 46.64 49.00 -20.97
N THR A 53 45.93 49.33 -22.05
CA THR A 53 45.21 50.62 -22.18
C THR A 53 43.90 50.57 -21.40
N ASP A 54 43.36 51.73 -21.04
CA ASP A 54 42.09 51.82 -20.30
C ASP A 54 40.94 51.15 -21.10
N GLU A 55 41.00 51.20 -22.44
CA GLU A 55 40.09 50.46 -23.33
C GLU A 55 40.18 48.93 -23.18
N ASP A 56 41.37 48.38 -22.93
CA ASP A 56 41.55 46.94 -22.72
C ASP A 56 41.00 46.50 -21.36
N VAL A 57 41.09 47.39 -20.36
CA VAL A 57 40.48 47.18 -19.05
C VAL A 57 38.96 47.22 -19.14
N ASP A 58 38.38 48.19 -19.87
CA ASP A 58 36.93 48.27 -20.07
C ASP A 58 36.38 47.07 -20.83
N LYS A 59 37.08 46.58 -21.86
CA LYS A 59 36.73 45.33 -22.55
C LYS A 59 36.77 44.13 -21.61
N LEU A 60 37.77 44.07 -20.73
CA LEU A 60 37.88 43.00 -19.75
C LEU A 60 36.75 43.04 -18.72
N ILE A 61 36.43 44.23 -18.20
CA ILE A 61 35.34 44.45 -17.24
C ILE A 61 34.00 44.10 -17.88
N ASN A 62 33.71 44.59 -19.09
CA ASN A 62 32.46 44.29 -19.80
C ASN A 62 32.31 42.78 -20.07
N ARG A 63 33.40 42.11 -20.46
CA ARG A 63 33.41 40.65 -20.63
C ARG A 63 33.14 39.94 -19.31
N LYS A 64 33.79 40.36 -18.23
CA LYS A 64 33.61 39.76 -16.90
C LYS A 64 32.23 40.04 -16.32
N PHE A 65 31.67 41.20 -16.61
CA PHE A 65 30.32 41.58 -16.22
C PHE A 65 29.27 40.78 -16.98
N ALA A 66 29.44 40.60 -18.29
CA ALA A 66 28.58 39.71 -19.09
C ALA A 66 28.66 38.25 -18.61
N GLU A 67 29.86 37.74 -18.32
CA GLU A 67 30.05 36.40 -17.73
C GLU A 67 29.36 36.28 -16.36
N TRP A 68 29.45 37.31 -15.52
CA TRP A 68 28.84 37.33 -14.20
C TRP A 68 27.30 37.39 -14.28
N GLN A 69 26.78 38.25 -15.16
CA GLN A 69 25.34 38.38 -15.35
C GLN A 69 24.73 37.11 -15.95
N ALA A 70 25.39 36.51 -16.95
CA ALA A 70 24.99 35.22 -17.48
C ALA A 70 24.96 34.11 -16.42
N LYS A 71 25.95 34.06 -15.52
CA LYS A 71 25.95 33.13 -14.38
C LYS A 71 24.82 33.40 -13.41
N LYS A 72 24.52 34.67 -13.11
CA LYS A 72 23.42 35.03 -12.22
C LYS A 72 22.06 34.69 -12.82
N ASP A 73 21.87 34.94 -14.10
CA ASP A 73 20.64 34.58 -14.80
C ASP A 73 20.45 33.06 -14.87
N GLN A 74 21.53 32.29 -15.04
CA GLN A 74 21.50 30.83 -14.94
C GLN A 74 21.15 30.36 -13.53
N GLU A 75 21.80 30.90 -12.49
CA GLU A 75 21.52 30.55 -11.09
C GLU A 75 20.07 30.88 -10.69
N ILE A 76 19.54 32.03 -11.13
CA ILE A 76 18.16 32.44 -10.85
C ILE A 76 17.17 31.54 -11.59
N ASN A 77 17.41 31.25 -12.87
CA ASN A 77 16.53 30.39 -13.66
C ASN A 77 16.54 28.95 -13.14
N GLU A 78 17.70 28.43 -12.77
CA GLU A 78 17.82 27.10 -12.15
C GLU A 78 17.17 27.07 -10.77
N ALA A 79 17.36 28.09 -9.93
CA ALA A 79 16.72 28.17 -8.62
C ALA A 79 15.19 28.31 -8.72
N GLN A 80 14.69 29.09 -9.68
CA GLN A 80 13.26 29.22 -9.95
C GLN A 80 12.67 27.91 -10.48
N LYS A 81 13.34 27.28 -11.44
CA LYS A 81 12.94 25.97 -11.97
C LYS A 81 13.00 24.88 -10.89
N LEU A 82 13.99 24.92 -10.00
CA LEU A 82 14.10 24.01 -8.85
C LEU A 82 13.03 24.29 -7.79
N ALA A 83 12.67 25.54 -7.53
CA ALA A 83 11.61 25.89 -6.59
C ALA A 83 10.22 25.52 -7.13
N GLU A 84 9.95 25.83 -8.40
CA GLU A 84 8.71 25.48 -9.10
C GLU A 84 8.57 23.96 -9.23
N MET A 85 9.67 23.24 -9.49
CA MET A 85 9.70 21.78 -9.54
C MET A 85 9.63 21.12 -8.15
N ASN A 86 9.90 21.82 -7.03
CA ASN A 86 9.87 21.22 -5.69
C ASN A 86 8.52 21.42 -5.00
N GLU A 87 7.80 22.51 -5.25
CA GLU A 87 6.46 22.74 -4.66
C GLU A 87 5.35 22.05 -5.46
N GLN A 88 5.39 22.12 -6.80
CA GLN A 88 4.38 21.50 -7.65
C GLN A 88 4.45 19.97 -7.58
N GLN A 89 5.65 19.38 -7.63
CA GLN A 89 5.81 17.92 -7.48
C GLN A 89 5.38 17.41 -6.10
N LYS A 90 5.62 18.17 -5.03
CA LYS A 90 5.12 17.83 -3.69
C LYS A 90 3.61 17.88 -3.62
N SER A 91 3.00 18.90 -4.22
CA SER A 91 1.54 19.02 -4.33
C SER A 91 0.96 17.84 -5.12
N ASP A 92 1.51 17.54 -6.29
CA ASP A 92 1.06 16.43 -7.14
C ASP A 92 1.23 15.08 -6.45
N TYR A 93 2.35 14.85 -5.77
CA TYR A 93 2.56 13.63 -5.00
C TYR A 93 1.54 13.49 -3.86
N LYS A 94 1.25 14.59 -3.15
CA LYS A 94 0.24 14.59 -2.08
C LYS A 94 -1.15 14.32 -2.65
N LEU A 95 -1.51 14.93 -3.78
CA LEU A 95 -2.78 14.69 -4.45
C LEU A 95 -2.88 13.25 -4.95
N GLN A 96 -1.84 12.71 -5.57
CA GLN A 96 -1.81 11.30 -5.99
C GLN A 96 -1.95 10.34 -4.82
N LYS A 97 -1.29 10.64 -3.69
CA LYS A 97 -1.41 9.82 -2.48
C LYS A 97 -2.84 9.87 -1.92
N LEU A 98 -3.42 11.07 -1.79
CA LEU A 98 -4.80 11.23 -1.36
C LEU A 98 -5.78 10.53 -2.30
N GLN A 99 -5.57 10.63 -3.62
CA GLN A 99 -6.41 9.99 -4.61
C GLN A 99 -6.34 8.47 -4.51
N LYS A 100 -5.13 7.90 -4.35
CA LYS A 100 -4.96 6.46 -4.13
C LYS A 100 -5.64 5.99 -2.85
N GLU A 101 -5.46 6.71 -1.75
CA GLU A 101 -6.14 6.38 -0.49
C GLU A 101 -7.66 6.40 -0.68
N LEU A 102 -8.20 7.44 -1.34
CA LEU A 102 -9.62 7.58 -1.62
C LEU A 102 -10.14 6.42 -2.49
N ASP A 103 -9.42 6.06 -3.55
CA ASP A 103 -9.78 4.95 -4.43
C ASP A 103 -9.70 3.60 -3.70
N GLU A 104 -8.71 3.39 -2.83
CA GLU A 104 -8.65 2.22 -1.95
C GLU A 104 -9.83 2.16 -0.96
N TYR A 105 -10.22 3.29 -0.37
CA TYR A 105 -11.40 3.38 0.50
C TYR A 105 -12.67 3.04 -0.26
N LYS A 106 -12.87 3.63 -1.44
CA LYS A 106 -14.02 3.33 -2.31
C LYS A 106 -14.06 1.87 -2.71
N ASN A 107 -12.94 1.30 -3.14
CA ASN A 107 -12.85 -0.11 -3.51
C ASN A 107 -13.16 -1.03 -2.32
N ARG A 108 -12.71 -0.67 -1.12
CA ARG A 108 -13.03 -1.45 0.09
C ARG A 108 -14.51 -1.38 0.44
N GLU A 109 -15.13 -0.22 0.26
CA GLU A 109 -16.55 -0.03 0.51
C GLU A 109 -17.40 -0.83 -0.49
N THR A 110 -17.09 -0.74 -1.79
CA THR A 110 -17.79 -1.53 -2.82
C THR A 110 -17.64 -3.03 -2.58
N LEU A 111 -16.44 -3.51 -2.27
CA LEU A 111 -16.22 -4.92 -1.93
C LEU A 111 -16.97 -5.32 -0.65
N SER A 112 -17.07 -4.44 0.36
CA SER A 112 -17.81 -4.71 1.59
C SER A 112 -19.33 -4.79 1.35
N GLU A 113 -19.88 -3.91 0.51
CA GLU A 113 -21.28 -3.96 0.10
C GLU A 113 -21.57 -5.23 -0.69
N MET A 114 -20.72 -5.58 -1.65
CA MET A 114 -20.87 -6.80 -2.43
C MET A 114 -20.67 -8.06 -1.56
N ALA A 115 -19.83 -8.01 -0.53
CA ALA A 115 -19.72 -9.09 0.46
C ALA A 115 -21.01 -9.25 1.27
N LYS A 116 -21.72 -8.16 1.60
CA LYS A 116 -23.03 -8.25 2.26
C LYS A 116 -24.07 -8.90 1.35
N THR A 117 -24.11 -8.54 0.07
CA THR A 117 -25.05 -9.15 -0.89
C THR A 117 -24.73 -10.63 -1.12
N ALA A 118 -23.44 -10.97 -1.27
CA ALA A 118 -22.98 -12.36 -1.34
C ALA A 118 -23.40 -13.16 -0.10
N ARG A 119 -23.23 -12.61 1.11
CA ARG A 119 -23.69 -13.25 2.35
C ARG A 119 -25.20 -13.47 2.37
N ALA A 120 -25.99 -12.49 1.91
CA ALA A 120 -27.44 -12.63 1.83
C ALA A 120 -27.84 -13.80 0.91
N ILE A 121 -27.25 -13.87 -0.29
CA ILE A 121 -27.52 -14.95 -1.26
C ILE A 121 -27.10 -16.32 -0.70
N LEU A 122 -25.96 -16.42 -0.02
CA LEU A 122 -25.52 -17.67 0.60
C LEU A 122 -26.42 -18.08 1.76
N SER A 123 -26.87 -17.12 2.57
CA SER A 123 -27.79 -17.35 3.67
C SER A 123 -29.16 -17.82 3.17
N GLU A 124 -29.65 -17.32 2.04
CA GLU A 124 -30.87 -17.83 1.39
C GLU A 124 -30.75 -19.30 0.99
N GLN A 125 -29.54 -19.73 0.62
CA GLN A 125 -29.22 -21.13 0.32
C GLN A 125 -28.87 -21.95 1.58
N ASN A 126 -29.07 -21.38 2.76
CA ASN A 126 -28.79 -21.96 4.08
C ASN A 126 -27.31 -22.36 4.26
N ILE A 127 -26.41 -21.62 3.62
CA ILE A 127 -24.95 -21.80 3.67
C ILE A 127 -24.34 -20.62 4.43
N ASN A 128 -23.75 -20.90 5.60
CA ASN A 128 -23.09 -19.90 6.43
C ASN A 128 -21.56 -20.07 6.35
N ILE A 129 -20.86 -19.09 5.80
CA ILE A 129 -19.42 -19.16 5.49
C ILE A 129 -18.68 -18.01 6.21
N PRO A 130 -17.44 -18.23 6.71
CA PRO A 130 -16.61 -17.14 7.23
C PRO A 130 -16.30 -16.06 6.19
N ASP A 131 -16.06 -14.85 6.68
CA ASP A 131 -15.86 -13.65 5.85
C ASP A 131 -14.64 -13.73 4.94
N GLU A 132 -13.61 -14.47 5.37
CA GLU A 132 -12.43 -14.74 4.55
C GLU A 132 -12.79 -15.40 3.22
N LEU A 133 -13.70 -16.38 3.21
CA LEU A 133 -14.11 -17.06 1.99
C LEU A 133 -15.09 -16.21 1.17
N VAL A 134 -15.91 -15.39 1.82
CA VAL A 134 -16.79 -14.45 1.13
C VAL A 134 -15.95 -13.43 0.36
N SER A 135 -14.86 -12.94 0.94
CA SER A 135 -13.95 -11.97 0.30
C SER A 135 -13.33 -12.49 -1.00
N VAL A 136 -13.13 -13.81 -1.12
CA VAL A 136 -12.58 -14.46 -2.31
C VAL A 136 -13.63 -14.59 -3.42
N LEU A 137 -14.91 -14.68 -3.05
CA LEU A 137 -16.02 -14.83 -4.01
C LEU A 137 -16.51 -13.50 -4.59
N VAL A 138 -16.18 -12.40 -3.93
CA VAL A 138 -16.65 -11.05 -4.26
C VAL A 138 -15.68 -10.38 -5.22
N THR A 139 -16.22 -9.81 -6.29
CA THR A 139 -15.51 -9.02 -7.28
C THR A 139 -15.99 -7.57 -7.24
N THR A 140 -15.30 -6.67 -7.94
CA THR A 140 -15.73 -5.27 -8.08
C THR A 140 -17.03 -5.11 -8.88
N ASP A 141 -17.46 -6.17 -9.56
CA ASP A 141 -18.68 -6.19 -10.38
C ASP A 141 -19.77 -7.06 -9.72
N ALA A 142 -20.98 -6.51 -9.67
CA ALA A 142 -22.11 -7.10 -8.96
C ALA A 142 -22.64 -8.36 -9.65
N ASP A 143 -22.70 -8.35 -10.99
CA ASP A 143 -23.22 -9.48 -11.76
C ASP A 143 -22.30 -10.69 -11.62
N THR A 144 -20.99 -10.49 -11.78
CA THR A 144 -19.98 -11.53 -11.57
C THR A 144 -19.95 -12.03 -10.14
N THR A 145 -20.06 -11.16 -9.13
CA THR A 145 -20.16 -11.59 -7.71
C THR A 145 -21.35 -12.52 -7.50
N SER A 146 -22.53 -12.14 -7.99
CA SER A 146 -23.74 -12.96 -7.80
C SER A 146 -23.65 -14.31 -8.52
N ALA A 147 -23.07 -14.35 -9.72
CA ALA A 147 -22.86 -15.57 -10.48
C ALA A 147 -21.86 -16.51 -9.79
N ASN A 148 -20.74 -15.96 -9.31
CA ASN A 148 -19.72 -16.71 -8.57
C ASN A 148 -20.29 -17.32 -7.28
N VAL A 149 -21.07 -16.53 -6.53
CA VAL A 149 -21.71 -16.98 -5.29
C VAL A 149 -22.72 -18.09 -5.56
N LYS A 150 -23.56 -17.96 -6.59
CA LYS A 150 -24.53 -19.01 -6.99
C LYS A 150 -23.83 -20.29 -7.46
N ALA A 151 -22.76 -20.15 -8.25
CA ALA A 151 -21.98 -21.28 -8.72
C ALA A 151 -21.32 -22.02 -7.56
N PHE A 152 -20.73 -21.28 -6.61
CA PHE A 152 -20.15 -21.83 -5.38
C PHE A 152 -21.22 -22.56 -4.55
N ALA A 153 -22.37 -21.94 -4.31
CA ALA A 153 -23.44 -22.54 -3.51
C ALA A 153 -23.89 -23.90 -4.09
N LYS A 154 -24.07 -23.97 -5.41
CA LYS A 154 -24.42 -25.21 -6.11
C LYS A 154 -23.34 -26.28 -5.98
N ALA A 155 -22.08 -25.91 -6.21
CA ALA A 155 -20.95 -26.84 -6.10
C ALA A 155 -20.79 -27.36 -4.66
N PHE A 156 -20.96 -26.48 -3.66
CA PHE A 156 -20.89 -26.82 -2.25
C PHE A 156 -22.00 -27.81 -1.85
N GLN A 157 -23.26 -27.53 -2.21
CA GLN A 157 -24.36 -28.44 -1.91
C GLN A 157 -24.16 -29.82 -2.57
N SER A 158 -23.68 -29.86 -3.81
CA SER A 158 -23.37 -31.12 -4.50
C SER A 158 -22.24 -31.89 -3.83
N ALA A 159 -21.19 -31.21 -3.36
CA ALA A 159 -20.08 -31.86 -2.65
C ALA A 159 -20.53 -32.38 -1.28
N VAL A 160 -21.35 -31.61 -0.56
CA VAL A 160 -21.91 -32.01 0.73
C VAL A 160 -22.85 -33.19 0.57
N SER A 161 -23.73 -33.20 -0.45
CA SER A 161 -24.62 -34.34 -0.69
C SER A 161 -23.83 -35.61 -0.98
N GLN A 162 -22.80 -35.55 -1.85
CA GLN A 162 -21.92 -36.69 -2.11
C GLN A 162 -21.17 -37.16 -0.87
N ALA A 163 -20.69 -36.24 -0.03
CA ALA A 163 -20.03 -36.56 1.23
C ALA A 163 -20.98 -37.20 2.25
N VAL A 164 -22.24 -36.75 2.29
CA VAL A 164 -23.28 -37.34 3.13
C VAL A 164 -23.69 -38.71 2.60
N ASP A 165 -23.92 -38.86 1.30
CA ASP A 165 -24.28 -40.11 0.64
C ASP A 165 -23.20 -41.17 0.84
N SER A 166 -21.92 -40.80 0.70
CA SER A 166 -20.80 -41.71 0.94
C SER A 166 -20.68 -42.13 2.42
N LYS A 167 -20.96 -41.22 3.36
CA LYS A 167 -21.01 -41.53 4.80
C LYS A 167 -22.21 -42.39 5.19
N ILE A 168 -23.38 -42.17 4.58
CA ILE A 168 -24.60 -42.98 4.80
C ILE A 168 -24.42 -44.35 4.18
N SER A 169 -23.88 -44.43 2.96
CA SER A 169 -23.63 -45.70 2.26
C SER A 169 -22.59 -46.58 2.98
N HIS A 170 -21.65 -45.99 3.71
CA HIS A 170 -20.71 -46.73 4.58
C HIS A 170 -21.33 -47.21 5.90
N ARG A 171 -22.61 -46.93 6.17
CA ARG A 171 -23.34 -47.34 7.37
C ARG A 171 -24.45 -48.37 7.12
N GLU A 172 -24.40 -49.10 6.01
CA GLU A 172 -25.06 -50.40 6.07
C GLU A 172 -24.29 -51.25 7.08
N PRO A 173 -24.95 -51.81 8.13
CA PRO A 173 -24.31 -52.86 8.90
C PRO A 173 -23.87 -53.85 7.85
N ARG A 174 -22.57 -54.18 7.81
CA ARG A 174 -22.13 -55.40 7.13
C ARG A 174 -23.08 -56.43 7.69
N THR A 175 -24.05 -56.85 6.89
CA THR A 175 -24.85 -58.03 7.13
C THR A 175 -23.80 -59.11 7.01
N GLY A 176 -23.08 -59.29 8.12
CA GLY A 176 -22.54 -60.55 8.51
C GLY A 176 -23.75 -61.44 8.67
N GLY A 177 -24.33 -61.84 7.54
CA GLY A 177 -24.43 -63.25 7.29
C GLY A 177 -23.05 -63.81 7.56
N SER A 178 -22.79 -64.11 8.84
CA SER A 178 -22.27 -65.43 9.15
C SER A 178 -23.10 -66.33 8.24
N LYS A 179 -22.49 -66.82 7.16
CA LYS A 179 -23.14 -67.82 6.31
C LYS A 179 -23.34 -68.97 7.27
N THR A 180 -24.50 -69.02 7.91
CA THR A 180 -24.95 -70.13 8.72
C THR A 180 -24.95 -71.27 7.72
N VAL A 181 -23.91 -72.09 7.81
CA VAL A 181 -23.69 -73.20 6.90
C VAL A 181 -25.00 -73.99 6.88
N THR A 182 -25.68 -74.06 5.74
CA THR A 182 -26.98 -74.74 5.70
C THR A 182 -26.77 -76.23 5.49
N LYS A 183 -27.78 -77.04 5.85
CA LYS A 183 -27.78 -78.49 5.60
C LYS A 183 -27.42 -78.84 4.15
N ASN A 184 -27.93 -78.05 3.20
CA ASN A 184 -27.69 -78.23 1.77
C ASN A 184 -26.24 -77.91 1.37
N ASP A 185 -25.64 -76.89 1.98
CA ASP A 185 -24.24 -76.53 1.72
C ASP A 185 -23.28 -77.64 2.18
N ILE A 186 -23.58 -78.29 3.31
CA ILE A 186 -22.81 -79.42 3.83
C ILE A 186 -22.99 -80.64 2.92
N MET A 187 -24.22 -80.96 2.52
CA MET A 187 -24.48 -82.10 1.64
C MET A 187 -23.89 -81.93 0.23
N ALA A 188 -23.71 -80.69 -0.24
CA ALA A 188 -23.10 -80.37 -1.53
C ALA A 188 -21.57 -80.60 -1.57
N ILE A 189 -20.91 -80.81 -0.43
CA ILE A 189 -19.47 -81.14 -0.36
C ILE A 189 -19.23 -82.48 -1.07
N LYS A 190 -18.48 -82.48 -2.18
CA LYS A 190 -18.28 -83.68 -3.02
C LYS A 190 -17.52 -84.80 -2.32
N ASP A 191 -16.52 -84.46 -1.51
CA ASP A 191 -15.74 -85.43 -0.76
C ASP A 191 -16.50 -85.94 0.48
N THR A 192 -16.52 -87.25 0.67
CA THR A 192 -17.35 -87.92 1.67
C THR A 192 -16.77 -87.76 3.08
N ALA A 193 -15.44 -87.80 3.23
CA ALA A 193 -14.78 -87.68 4.53
C ALA A 193 -14.94 -86.25 5.10
N THR A 194 -14.74 -85.23 4.27
CA THR A 194 -14.97 -83.82 4.67
C THR A 194 -16.43 -83.52 4.92
N ARG A 195 -17.37 -84.08 4.13
CA ARG A 195 -18.81 -83.97 4.38
C ARG A 195 -19.20 -84.52 5.74
N GLN A 196 -18.73 -85.72 6.09
CA GLN A 196 -19.05 -86.35 7.37
C GLN A 196 -18.50 -85.56 8.57
N LYS A 197 -17.30 -84.99 8.46
CA LYS A 197 -16.75 -84.08 9.48
C LYS A 197 -17.61 -82.83 9.64
N ALA A 198 -18.00 -82.19 8.54
CA ALA A 198 -18.86 -81.01 8.58
C ALA A 198 -20.26 -81.30 9.14
N ILE A 199 -20.81 -82.51 8.91
CA ILE A 199 -22.05 -82.98 9.56
C ILE A 199 -21.84 -83.15 11.06
N ALA A 200 -20.73 -83.76 11.49
CA ALA A 200 -20.41 -83.97 12.91
C ALA A 200 -20.15 -82.66 13.67
N GLU A 201 -19.60 -81.65 13.00
CA GLU A 201 -19.39 -80.32 13.57
C GLU A 201 -20.69 -79.49 13.62
N ASN A 202 -21.69 -79.82 12.78
CA ASN A 202 -22.98 -79.11 12.70
C ASN A 202 -24.18 -80.08 12.85
N ILE A 203 -24.11 -80.98 13.85
CA ILE A 203 -25.12 -82.04 14.08
C ILE A 203 -26.53 -81.46 14.28
N GLU A 204 -26.63 -80.26 14.86
CA GLU A 204 -27.89 -79.55 15.08
C GLU A 204 -28.71 -79.37 13.78
N LEU A 205 -28.04 -79.25 12.63
CA LEU A 205 -28.69 -79.11 11.32
C LEU A 205 -29.18 -80.43 10.71
N PHE A 206 -28.76 -81.57 11.26
CA PHE A 206 -29.04 -82.91 10.75
C PHE A 206 -29.91 -83.76 11.67
N GLY A 207 -30.22 -83.28 12.88
CA GLY A 207 -31.24 -83.89 13.75
C GLY A 207 -30.85 -84.09 15.21
N GLY A 208 -30.15 -83.13 15.84
CA GLY A 208 -29.91 -83.14 17.28
C GLY A 208 -31.08 -82.55 18.07
N LYS A 209 -31.79 -83.38 18.84
CA LYS A 209 -32.26 -82.98 20.18
C LYS A 209 -31.22 -83.46 21.19
#